data_AF-A0A3M1XWH7-F1
#
_entry.id   AF-A0A3M1XWH7-F1
#
_cell.length_a   1.000
_cell.length_b   1.000
_cell.length_c   1.000
_cell.angle_alpha   90.00
_cell.angle_beta   90.00
_cell.angle_gamma   90.00
#
_symmetry.space_group_name_H-M   'P 1'
#
loop_
_entity.id
_entity.type
_entity.pdbx_description
1 polymer ?
#
loop_
_entity_poly.entity_id
_entity_poly.type
_entity_poly.pdbx_seq_one_letter_code
_entity_poly.pdbx_strand_id
1 'polypeptide(L)'
;MRFVSSILALLLTLVFVASVFAQTGELYERALKYYATGKYSQAAETLKEYINERPDPGAYYLLGYSLYKLGRHDEARRYFKQVYLIDPRFDPSKIDFSVIKKR
;
A
#
# COMPACT_ATOMS: atom_id res chain seq x y z
N MET A 1 -36.96 -19.80 -8.07
CA MET A 1 -35.89 -19.18 -8.90
C MET A 1 -35.21 -17.97 -8.25
N ARG A 2 -35.87 -17.14 -7.41
CA ARG A 2 -35.25 -15.95 -6.78
C ARG A 2 -34.07 -16.27 -5.83
N PHE A 3 -34.10 -17.40 -5.13
CA PHE A 3 -33.04 -17.82 -4.20
C PHE A 3 -31.70 -18.17 -4.86
N VAL A 4 -31.72 -18.78 -6.05
CA VAL A 4 -30.49 -19.16 -6.77
C VAL A 4 -29.79 -17.90 -7.32
N SER A 5 -30.56 -16.92 -7.79
CA SER A 5 -30.03 -15.63 -8.24
C SER A 5 -29.40 -14.82 -7.11
N SER A 6 -29.95 -14.87 -5.89
CA SER A 6 -29.37 -14.20 -4.71
C SER A 6 -28.06 -14.84 -4.25
N ILE A 7 -27.95 -16.18 -4.28
CA ILE A 7 -26.70 -16.89 -3.93
C ILE A 7 -25.62 -16.62 -4.97
N LEU A 8 -25.97 -16.62 -6.26
CA LEU A 8 -25.01 -16.35 -7.34
C LEU A 8 -24.48 -14.92 -7.29
N ALA A 9 -25.34 -13.94 -7.00
CA ALA A 9 -24.93 -12.54 -6.82
C ALA A 9 -23.98 -12.38 -5.63
N LEU A 10 -24.23 -13.08 -4.51
CA LEU A 10 -23.40 -13.01 -3.31
C LEU A 10 -22.02 -13.68 -3.49
N LEU A 11 -21.95 -14.75 -4.29
CA LEU A 11 -20.67 -15.36 -4.68
C LEU A 11 -19.86 -14.45 -5.60
N LEU A 12 -20.51 -13.77 -6.55
CA LEU A 12 -19.87 -12.81 -7.46
C LEU A 12 -19.27 -11.62 -6.73
N THR A 13 -20.00 -11.04 -5.77
CA THR A 13 -19.46 -9.94 -4.95
C THR A 13 -18.31 -10.40 -4.06
N LEU A 14 -18.39 -11.62 -3.52
CA LEU A 14 -17.33 -12.17 -2.66
C LEU A 14 -16.03 -12.44 -3.45
N VAL A 15 -16.14 -12.95 -4.68
CA VAL A 15 -15.00 -13.10 -5.61
C VAL A 15 -14.40 -11.75 -5.98
N PHE A 16 -15.23 -10.74 -6.22
CA PHE A 16 -14.78 -9.38 -6.53
C PHE A 16 -14.00 -8.76 -5.36
N VAL A 17 -14.52 -8.85 -4.13
CA VAL A 17 -13.83 -8.37 -2.92
C VAL A 17 -12.51 -9.13 -2.72
N ALA A 18 -12.49 -10.45 -2.89
CA ALA A 18 -11.27 -11.23 -2.75
C ALA A 18 -10.18 -10.85 -3.77
N SER A 19 -10.55 -10.61 -5.04
CA SER A 19 -9.61 -10.16 -6.08
C SER A 19 -8.99 -8.80 -5.76
N VAL A 20 -9.78 -7.84 -5.29
CA VAL A 20 -9.28 -6.51 -4.92
C VAL A 20 -8.33 -6.57 -3.72
N PHE A 21 -8.65 -7.42 -2.72
CA PHE A 21 -7.78 -7.66 -1.57
C PHE A 21 -6.45 -8.31 -1.97
N ALA A 22 -6.45 -9.24 -2.92
CA ALA A 22 -5.22 -9.87 -3.43
C ALA A 22 -4.33 -8.86 -4.19
N GLN A 23 -4.93 -8.03 -5.04
CA GLN A 23 -4.20 -7.06 -5.86
C GLN A 23 -3.55 -5.96 -5.00
N THR A 24 -4.23 -5.49 -3.95
CA THR A 24 -3.66 -4.51 -3.01
C THR A 24 -2.49 -5.08 -2.21
N GLY A 25 -2.55 -6.34 -1.76
CA GLY A 25 -1.42 -7.01 -1.12
C GLY A 25 -0.19 -7.09 -2.02
N GLU A 26 -0.39 -7.43 -3.31
CA GLU A 26 0.68 -7.52 -4.30
C GLU A 26 1.36 -6.17 -4.56
N LEU A 27 0.59 -5.08 -4.63
CA LEU A 27 1.14 -3.73 -4.81
C LEU A 27 2.08 -3.35 -3.66
N TYR A 28 1.70 -3.66 -2.42
CA TYR A 28 2.52 -3.34 -1.25
C TYR A 28 3.84 -4.12 -1.24
N GLU A 29 3.79 -5.44 -1.48
CA GLU A 29 5.00 -6.26 -1.54
C GLU A 29 5.94 -5.81 -2.67
N ARG A 30 5.38 -5.49 -3.84
CA ARG A 30 6.13 -4.97 -4.99
C ARG A 30 6.78 -3.63 -4.65
N ALA A 31 6.05 -2.71 -4.03
CA ALA A 31 6.56 -1.44 -3.56
C ALA A 31 7.73 -1.61 -2.57
N LEU A 32 7.59 -2.52 -1.59
CA LEU A 32 8.64 -2.83 -0.64
C LEU A 32 9.90 -3.39 -1.32
N LYS A 33 9.73 -4.24 -2.35
CA LYS A 33 10.84 -4.76 -3.14
C LYS A 33 11.56 -3.66 -3.91
N TYR A 34 10.83 -2.74 -4.54
CA TYR A 34 11.43 -1.58 -5.19
C TYR A 34 12.17 -0.69 -4.18
N TYR A 35 11.55 -0.43 -3.03
CA TYR A 35 12.17 0.33 -1.95
C TYR A 35 13.48 -0.31 -1.47
N ALA A 36 13.46 -1.61 -1.19
CA ALA A 36 14.61 -2.38 -0.71
C ALA A 36 15.75 -2.46 -1.74
N THR A 37 15.41 -2.40 -3.03
CA THR A 37 16.41 -2.38 -4.13
C THR A 37 16.83 -0.97 -4.54
N GLY A 38 16.40 0.07 -3.80
CA GLY A 38 16.76 1.46 -4.07
C GLY A 38 16.06 2.07 -5.29
N LYS A 39 15.09 1.37 -5.89
CA LYS A 39 14.29 1.82 -7.03
C LYS A 39 13.19 2.77 -6.56
N TYR A 40 13.57 3.89 -5.97
CA TYR A 40 12.66 4.79 -5.26
C TYR A 40 11.57 5.41 -6.17
N SER A 41 11.83 5.62 -7.45
CA SER A 41 10.80 6.12 -8.39
C SER A 41 9.66 5.12 -8.55
N GLN A 42 10.00 3.85 -8.81
CA GLN A 42 9.03 2.77 -8.97
C GLN A 42 8.32 2.48 -7.64
N ALA A 43 9.05 2.52 -6.52
CA ALA A 43 8.46 2.40 -5.19
C ALA A 43 7.41 3.51 -4.96
N ALA A 44 7.73 4.77 -5.30
CA ALA A 44 6.81 5.89 -5.11
C ALA A 44 5.55 5.78 -5.98
N GLU A 45 5.66 5.32 -7.22
CA GLU A 45 4.51 5.09 -8.11
C GLU A 45 3.61 3.98 -7.58
N THR A 46 4.19 2.81 -7.25
CA THR A 46 3.41 1.68 -6.72
C THR A 46 2.79 2.00 -5.36
N LEU A 47 3.48 2.75 -4.50
CA LEU A 47 2.91 3.20 -3.21
C LEU A 47 1.77 4.19 -3.41
N LYS A 48 1.84 5.08 -4.41
CA LYS A 48 0.74 5.99 -4.73
C LYS A 48 -0.52 5.24 -5.16
N GLU A 49 -0.37 4.20 -5.98
CA GLU A 49 -1.47 3.32 -6.35
C GLU A 49 -2.04 2.60 -5.12
N TYR A 50 -1.16 2.06 -4.27
CA TYR A 50 -1.58 1.36 -3.05
C TYR A 50 -2.38 2.25 -2.09
N ILE A 51 -1.92 3.48 -1.83
CA ILE A 51 -2.59 4.39 -0.88
C ILE A 51 -3.94 4.92 -1.36
N ASN A 52 -4.19 4.91 -2.68
CA ASN A 52 -5.49 5.29 -3.25
C ASN A 52 -6.57 4.25 -2.89
N GLU A 53 -6.17 2.98 -2.79
CA GLU A 53 -7.05 1.89 -2.40
C GLU A 53 -7.12 1.72 -0.88
N ARG A 54 -5.98 1.86 -0.19
CA ARG A 54 -5.87 1.67 1.26
C ARG A 54 -5.00 2.73 1.92
N PRO A 55 -5.61 3.63 2.71
CA PRO A 55 -4.85 4.50 3.58
C PRO A 55 -4.09 3.69 4.64
N ASP A 56 -2.77 3.55 4.48
CA ASP A 56 -1.89 2.84 5.42
C ASP A 56 -0.71 3.73 5.83
N PRO A 57 -0.51 4.02 7.13
CA PRO A 57 0.51 4.96 7.55
C PRO A 57 1.94 4.49 7.19
N GLY A 58 2.19 3.18 7.12
CA GLY A 58 3.46 2.61 6.65
C GLY A 58 3.75 2.94 5.19
N ALA A 59 2.76 2.77 4.31
CA ALA A 59 2.85 3.11 2.90
C ALA A 59 3.04 4.62 2.66
N TYR A 60 2.33 5.46 3.42
CA TYR A 60 2.55 6.92 3.38
C TYR A 60 3.97 7.30 3.81
N TYR A 61 4.52 6.64 4.84
CA TYR A 61 5.89 6.86 5.28
C TYR A 61 6.91 6.42 4.22
N LEU A 62 6.74 5.23 3.65
CA LEU A 62 7.62 4.71 2.60
C LEU A 62 7.57 5.56 1.32
N LEU A 63 6.41 6.14 1.00
CA LEU A 63 6.25 7.04 -0.12
C LEU A 63 7.00 8.36 0.16
N GLY A 64 6.81 8.93 1.34
CA GLY A 64 7.55 10.10 1.80
C GLY A 64 9.06 9.88 1.73
N TYR A 65 9.54 8.73 2.21
CA TYR A 65 10.96 8.39 2.18
C TYR A 65 11.47 8.18 0.75
N SER A 66 10.72 7.48 -0.09
CA SER A 66 11.09 7.29 -1.50
C SER A 66 11.22 8.64 -2.23
N LEU A 67 10.27 9.55 -2.01
CA LEU A 67 10.33 10.91 -2.55
C LEU A 67 11.51 11.72 -2.01
N TYR A 68 11.82 11.57 -0.72
CA TYR A 68 12.99 12.20 -0.11
C TYR A 68 14.29 11.73 -0.78
N LYS A 69 14.43 10.42 -1.06
CA LYS A 69 15.60 9.85 -1.75
C LYS A 69 15.71 10.30 -3.22
N LEU A 70 14.60 10.73 -3.83
CA LEU A 70 14.56 11.32 -5.16
C LEU A 70 14.80 12.85 -5.15
N GLY A 71 15.04 13.47 -3.98
CA GLY A 71 15.22 14.93 -3.85
C GLY A 71 13.92 15.74 -3.86
N ARG A 72 12.75 15.07 -3.87
CA ARG A 72 11.43 15.71 -3.88
C ARG A 72 10.96 16.03 -2.46
N HIS A 73 11.73 16.88 -1.77
CA HIS A 73 11.59 17.11 -0.33
C HIS A 73 10.24 17.73 0.08
N ASP A 74 9.67 18.62 -0.72
CA ASP A 74 8.39 19.26 -0.40
C ASP A 74 7.23 18.26 -0.45
N GLU A 75 7.22 17.37 -1.43
CA GLU A 75 6.23 16.30 -1.52
C GLU A 75 6.43 15.29 -0.39
N ALA A 76 7.68 14.89 -0.13
CA ALA A 76 8.01 13.99 0.97
C ALA A 76 7.44 14.50 2.31
N ARG A 77 7.63 15.79 2.61
CA ARG A 77 7.11 16.43 3.82
C ARG A 77 5.58 16.33 3.92
N ARG A 78 4.87 16.52 2.81
CA ARG A 78 3.40 16.40 2.78
C ARG A 78 2.97 14.98 3.15
N TYR A 79 3.60 13.97 2.58
CA TYR A 79 3.27 12.56 2.88
C TYR A 79 3.65 12.17 4.30
N PHE A 80 4.81 12.60 4.82
CA PHE A 80 5.15 12.38 6.23
C PHE A 80 4.15 13.01 7.19
N LYS A 81 3.60 14.18 6.87
CA LYS A 81 2.54 14.78 7.69
C LYS A 81 1.27 13.92 7.72
N GLN A 82 0.90 13.30 6.60
CA GLN A 82 -0.27 12.42 6.54
C GLN A 82 -0.12 11.19 7.42
N VAL A 83 1.09 10.63 7.57
CA VAL A 83 1.37 9.48 8.45
C VAL A 83 0.83 9.72 9.86
N TYR A 84 1.17 10.86 10.46
CA TYR A 84 0.77 11.21 11.82
C TYR A 84 -0.68 11.71 11.94
N LEU A 85 -1.32 12.03 10.81
CA LEU A 85 -2.77 12.30 10.77
C LEU A 85 -3.57 11.00 10.75
N ILE A 86 -3.05 9.96 10.08
CA ILE A 86 -3.67 8.63 10.01
C ILE A 86 -3.44 7.87 11.32
N ASP A 87 -2.19 7.81 11.79
CA ASP A 87 -1.82 7.21 13.06
C ASP A 87 -0.91 8.16 13.86
N PRO A 88 -1.46 8.87 14.86
CA PRO A 88 -0.68 9.76 15.73
C PRO A 88 0.42 9.07 16.53
N ARG A 89 0.37 7.74 16.68
CA ARG A 89 1.36 6.93 17.40
C ARG A 89 2.22 6.10 16.45
N PHE A 90 2.24 6.47 15.17
CA PHE A 90 2.98 5.75 14.15
C PHE A 90 4.46 5.59 14.53
N ASP A 91 4.92 4.36 14.40
CA ASP A 91 6.29 3.97 14.67
C ASP A 91 6.85 3.27 13.41
N PRO A 92 7.78 3.89 12.68
CA PRO A 92 8.32 3.33 11.45
C PRO A 92 9.07 2.01 11.67
N SER A 93 9.47 1.67 12.91
CA SER A 93 10.10 0.39 13.22
C SER A 93 9.14 -0.79 13.11
N LYS A 94 7.82 -0.53 13.13
CA LYS A 94 6.76 -1.53 13.01
C LYS A 94 6.36 -1.84 11.56
N ILE A 95 6.99 -1.19 10.58
CA ILE A 95 6.79 -1.53 9.18
C ILE A 95 7.31 -2.96 8.95
N ASP A 96 6.42 -3.85 8.55
CA ASP A 96 6.76 -5.24 8.31
C ASP A 96 7.46 -5.41 6.96
N PHE A 97 8.77 -5.69 7.01
CA PHE A 97 9.59 -6.03 5.85
C PHE A 97 9.74 -7.55 5.66
N SER A 98 9.08 -8.39 6.46
CA SER A 98 9.23 -9.87 6.40
C SER A 98 8.91 -10.44 5.03
N VAL A 99 7.98 -9.81 4.32
CA VAL A 99 7.54 -10.19 2.97
C VAL A 99 8.65 -10.11 1.91
N ILE A 100 9.72 -9.32 2.12
CA ILE A 100 10.83 -9.24 1.16
C ILE A 100 11.92 -10.30 1.37
N LYS A 101 11.93 -10.98 2.54
CA LYS A 101 12.97 -11.94 2.93
C LYS A 101 12.69 -13.38 2.50
N LYS A 102 11.48 -13.71 2.04
CA LYS A 102 11.17 -15.04 1.51
C LYS A 102 11.88 -15.23 0.16
N ARG A 103 13.06 -15.86 0.20
CA ARG A 103 13.63 -16.62 -0.90
C ARG A 103 13.36 -18.09 -0.68
#